data_AF-M1PBF8-F1
#
_entry.id   AF-M1PBF8-F1
#
_cell.length_a   1.000
_cell.length_b   1.000
_cell.length_c   1.000
_cell.angle_alpha   90.00
_cell.angle_beta   90.00
_cell.angle_gamma   90.00
#
_symmetry.space_group_name_H-M   'P 1'
#
loop_
_entity.id
_entity.type
_entity.pdbx_description
1 polymer ?
#
loop_
_entity_poly.entity_id
_entity_poly.type
_entity_poly.pdbx_seq_one_letter_code
_entity_poly.pdbx_strand_id
1 'polypeptide(L)'
;MTLIKWRDSYSVGVEKFDKQHKVLIELLNDIFIIVRENQSVDHLGLVLYKLVQYTQEHFRDEEEAMAAANFPKLDEHKAKHGKLLNEVTTYQKRLEANDEKLIPEFYQFVREWLLEHILEDDMKYKLFLGTGSTTPSGNTSG
;
A
#
# COMPACT_ATOMS: atom_id res chain seq x y z
N MET A 1 -2.46 -18.84 -4.77
CA MET A 1 -1.63 -17.64 -4.60
C MET A 1 -0.72 -17.48 -5.82
N THR A 2 -0.50 -16.27 -6.30
CA THR A 2 0.44 -15.97 -7.40
C THR A 2 1.21 -14.70 -7.08
N LEU A 3 2.43 -14.60 -7.60
CA LEU A 3 3.24 -13.39 -7.52
C LEU A 3 2.52 -12.21 -8.20
N ILE A 4 2.60 -11.05 -7.56
CA ILE A 4 2.13 -9.79 -8.10
C ILE A 4 3.25 -9.22 -8.97
N LYS A 5 2.93 -8.90 -10.22
CA LYS A 5 3.84 -8.15 -11.11
C LYS A 5 3.36 -6.71 -11.17
N TRP A 6 4.28 -5.75 -11.00
CA TRP A 6 3.98 -4.35 -11.24
C TRP A 6 3.42 -4.14 -12.65
N ARG A 7 2.46 -3.23 -12.77
CA ARG A 7 1.84 -2.80 -14.03
C ARG A 7 1.72 -1.29 -14.00
N ASP A 8 1.87 -0.64 -15.15
CA ASP A 8 1.74 0.83 -15.23
C ASP A 8 0.35 1.33 -14.81
N SER A 9 -0.67 0.47 -14.86
CA SER A 9 -2.01 0.76 -14.33
C SER A 9 -2.05 1.00 -12.81
N TYR A 10 -1.02 0.58 -12.07
CA TYR A 10 -0.89 0.82 -10.63
C TYR A 10 -0.21 2.16 -10.33
N SER A 11 0.32 2.86 -11.34
CA SER A 11 0.97 4.15 -11.12
C SER A 11 -0.05 5.24 -10.83
N VAL A 12 0.12 5.89 -9.69
CA VAL A 12 -0.69 7.03 -9.25
C VAL A 12 -0.10 8.36 -9.71
N GLY A 13 0.96 8.33 -10.51
CA GLY A 13 1.60 9.53 -11.07
C GLY A 13 2.44 10.33 -10.05
N VAL A 14 2.65 9.78 -8.86
CA VAL A 14 3.53 10.35 -7.82
C VAL A 14 4.68 9.37 -7.61
N GLU A 15 5.88 9.74 -8.08
CA GLU A 15 7.03 8.83 -8.12
C GLU A 15 7.37 8.20 -6.74
N LYS A 16 7.20 8.98 -5.67
CA LYS A 16 7.38 8.50 -4.29
C LYS A 16 6.43 7.35 -3.96
N PHE A 17 5.14 7.51 -4.27
CA PHE A 17 4.11 6.53 -3.96
C PHE A 17 4.23 5.29 -4.86
N ASP A 18 4.52 5.48 -6.15
CA ASP A 18 4.79 4.36 -7.06
C ASP A 18 5.98 3.49 -6.57
N LYS A 19 7.03 4.11 -6.00
CA LYS A 19 8.13 3.37 -5.37
C LYS A 19 7.68 2.64 -4.12
N GLN A 20 6.84 3.25 -3.29
CA GLN A 20 6.30 2.62 -2.08
C GLN A 20 5.40 1.43 -2.41
N HIS A 21 4.47 1.56 -3.38
CA HIS A 21 3.62 0.47 -3.83
C HIS A 21 4.43 -0.71 -4.37
N LYS A 22 5.52 -0.46 -5.12
CA LYS A 22 6.43 -1.52 -5.58
C LYS A 22 7.07 -2.28 -4.42
N VAL A 23 7.55 -1.58 -3.39
CA VAL A 23 8.11 -2.22 -2.20
C VAL A 23 7.06 -3.05 -1.45
N LEU A 24 5.83 -2.55 -1.31
CA LEU A 24 4.74 -3.33 -0.71
C LEU A 24 4.43 -4.61 -1.51
N ILE A 25 4.43 -4.53 -2.84
CA ILE A 25 4.28 -5.67 -3.73
C ILE A 25 5.44 -6.66 -3.58
N GLU A 26 6.67 -6.18 -3.45
CA GLU A 26 7.86 -7.02 -3.21
C GLU A 26 7.75 -7.77 -1.87
N LEU A 27 7.37 -7.08 -0.79
CA LEU A 27 7.17 -7.70 0.52
C LEU A 27 6.07 -8.78 0.50
N LEU A 28 4.97 -8.55 -0.22
CA LEU A 28 3.96 -9.58 -0.43
C LEU A 28 4.51 -10.78 -1.20
N ASN A 29 5.27 -10.52 -2.26
CA ASN A 29 5.92 -11.57 -3.05
C ASN A 29 6.91 -12.40 -2.21
N ASP A 30 7.64 -11.79 -1.27
CA ASP A 30 8.52 -12.48 -0.33
C ASP A 30 7.73 -13.44 0.57
N ILE A 31 6.57 -13.01 1.10
CA ILE A 31 5.67 -13.89 1.87
C ILE A 31 5.23 -15.08 1.01
N PHE A 32 4.85 -14.85 -0.24
CA PHE A 32 4.47 -15.92 -1.16
C PHE A 32 5.59 -16.94 -1.35
N ILE A 33 6.83 -16.49 -1.53
CA ILE A 33 8.00 -17.36 -1.72
C ILE A 33 8.27 -18.17 -0.44
N ILE A 34 8.30 -17.51 0.72
CA ILE A 34 8.52 -18.14 2.03
C ILE A 34 7.53 -19.27 2.26
N VAL A 35 6.23 -19.02 2.01
CA VAL A 35 5.17 -20.04 2.16
C VAL A 35 5.33 -21.16 1.15
N ARG A 36 5.61 -20.83 -0.12
CA ARG A 36 5.73 -21.83 -1.19
C ARG A 36 6.93 -22.75 -1.00
N GLU A 37 8.04 -22.22 -0.51
CA GLU A 37 9.28 -22.95 -0.29
C GLU A 37 9.40 -23.56 1.11
N ASN A 38 8.37 -23.36 1.95
CA ASN A 38 8.32 -23.86 3.32
C ASN A 38 9.55 -23.43 4.15
N GLN A 39 9.96 -22.17 3.98
CA GLN A 39 11.08 -21.55 4.70
C GLN A 39 10.71 -21.29 6.18
N SER A 40 11.71 -20.99 7.01
CA SER A 40 11.53 -20.86 8.47
C SER A 40 10.54 -19.77 8.90
N VAL A 41 9.81 -20.04 9.99
CA VAL A 41 8.87 -19.12 10.65
C VAL A 41 9.52 -17.78 11.04
N ASP A 42 10.78 -17.80 11.48
CA ASP A 42 11.51 -16.58 11.84
C ASP A 42 11.66 -15.60 10.66
N HIS A 43 11.90 -16.15 9.46
CA HIS A 43 12.00 -15.36 8.24
C HIS A 43 10.65 -14.73 7.88
N LEU A 44 9.57 -15.50 8.01
CA LEU A 44 8.21 -15.01 7.82
C LEU A 44 7.87 -13.86 8.79
N GLY A 45 8.13 -14.04 10.09
CA GLY A 45 7.88 -13.03 11.11
C GLY A 45 8.58 -11.70 10.80
N LEU A 46 9.83 -11.76 10.32
CA LEU A 46 10.57 -10.58 9.90
C LEU A 46 9.94 -9.87 8.69
N VAL A 47 9.50 -10.61 7.68
CA VAL A 47 8.84 -10.01 6.49
C VAL A 47 7.49 -9.42 6.86
N LEU A 48 6.71 -10.07 7.71
CA LEU A 48 5.44 -9.54 8.23
C LEU A 48 5.64 -8.23 8.99
N TYR A 49 6.63 -8.19 9.88
CA TYR A 49 6.97 -6.97 10.62
C TYR A 49 7.33 -5.83 9.67
N LYS A 50 8.16 -6.09 8.65
CA LYS A 50 8.51 -5.11 7.62
C LYS A 50 7.28 -4.62 6.84
N LEU A 51 6.38 -5.54 6.46
CA LEU A 51 5.15 -5.19 5.75
C LEU A 51 4.28 -4.23 6.58
N VAL A 52 4.09 -4.51 7.88
CA VAL A 52 3.32 -3.63 8.77
C VAL A 52 3.94 -2.26 8.87
N GLN A 53 5.25 -2.19 9.16
CA GLN A 53 5.96 -0.92 9.32
C GLN A 53 5.92 -0.08 8.04
N TYR A 54 6.18 -0.72 6.90
CA TYR A 54 6.21 -0.03 5.60
C TYR A 54 4.81 0.44 5.16
N THR A 55 3.77 -0.32 5.48
CA THR A 55 2.37 0.08 5.23
C THR A 55 2.01 1.33 6.04
N GLN A 56 2.41 1.39 7.33
CA GLN A 56 2.17 2.57 8.17
C GLN A 56 2.88 3.81 7.64
N GLU A 57 4.13 3.67 7.23
CA GLU A 57 4.90 4.76 6.63
C GLU A 57 4.29 5.25 5.32
N HIS A 58 3.93 4.33 4.43
CA HIS A 58 3.28 4.66 3.17
C HIS A 58 1.98 5.45 3.37
N PHE A 59 1.09 4.97 4.25
CA PHE A 59 -0.16 5.65 4.55
C PHE A 59 0.03 7.03 5.15
N ARG A 60 1.00 7.18 6.08
CA ARG A 60 1.34 8.50 6.63
C ARG A 60 1.74 9.46 5.51
N ASP A 61 2.61 9.02 4.62
CA ASP A 61 3.14 9.86 3.53
C ASP A 61 2.06 10.30 2.54
N GLU A 62 1.10 9.42 2.22
CA GLU A 62 -0.06 9.75 1.39
C GLU A 62 -1.01 10.71 2.09
N GLU A 63 -1.32 10.45 3.36
CA GLU A 63 -2.20 11.31 4.17
C GLU A 63 -1.65 12.72 4.33
N GLU A 64 -0.34 12.85 4.54
CA GLU A 64 0.34 14.15 4.60
C GLU A 64 0.24 14.89 3.25
N ALA A 65 0.46 14.20 2.13
CA ALA A 65 0.36 14.81 0.80
C ALA A 65 -1.09 15.20 0.45
N MET A 66 -2.04 14.32 0.75
CA MET A 66 -3.48 14.59 0.56
C MET A 66 -3.94 15.77 1.41
N ALA A 67 -3.49 15.87 2.67
CA ALA A 67 -3.79 17.01 3.53
C ALA A 67 -3.21 18.31 2.98
N ALA A 68 -1.94 18.30 2.55
CA ALA A 68 -1.29 19.47 1.95
C ALA A 68 -1.98 19.96 0.67
N ALA A 69 -2.56 19.04 -0.11
CA ALA A 69 -3.31 19.34 -1.32
C ALA A 69 -4.80 19.64 -1.08
N ASN A 70 -5.28 19.66 0.17
CA ASN A 70 -6.70 19.79 0.52
C ASN A 70 -7.60 18.78 -0.21
N PHE A 71 -7.15 17.52 -0.29
CA PHE A 71 -7.91 16.46 -0.94
C PHE A 71 -9.26 16.24 -0.25
N PRO A 72 -10.41 16.40 -0.94
CA PRO A 72 -11.73 16.43 -0.29
C PRO A 72 -12.15 15.14 0.41
N LYS A 73 -11.54 14.00 0.05
CA LYS A 73 -11.88 12.67 0.57
C LYS A 73 -10.83 12.12 1.55
N LEU A 74 -9.99 12.98 2.12
CA LEU A 74 -8.94 12.57 3.05
C LEU A 74 -9.48 11.71 4.20
N ASP A 75 -10.56 12.14 4.87
CA ASP A 75 -11.10 11.41 6.02
C ASP A 75 -11.63 10.01 5.65
N GLU A 76 -12.28 9.88 4.49
CA GLU A 76 -12.73 8.58 3.95
C GLU A 76 -11.53 7.66 3.68
N HIS A 77 -10.48 8.22 3.09
CA HIS A 77 -9.26 7.48 2.75
C HIS A 77 -8.51 7.01 4.01
N LYS A 78 -8.34 7.90 5.00
CA LYS A 78 -7.78 7.58 6.33
C LYS A 78 -8.55 6.46 7.05
N ALA A 79 -9.87 6.44 6.93
CA ALA A 79 -10.68 5.39 7.55
C ALA A 79 -10.37 4.01 6.93
N LYS A 80 -10.11 3.94 5.62
CA LYS A 80 -9.71 2.71 4.93
C LYS A 80 -8.33 2.25 5.37
N HIS A 81 -7.36 3.17 5.47
CA HIS A 81 -6.03 2.90 6.03
C HIS A 81 -6.11 2.33 7.44
N GLY A 82 -6.86 2.99 8.33
CA GLY A 82 -7.04 2.56 9.71
C GLY A 82 -7.64 1.15 9.82
N LYS A 83 -8.61 0.82 8.96
CA LYS A 83 -9.19 -0.52 8.90
C LYS A 83 -8.15 -1.57 8.52
N LEU A 84 -7.37 -1.35 7.45
CA LEU A 84 -6.34 -2.31 7.07
C LEU A 84 -5.29 -2.49 8.16
N LEU A 85 -4.79 -1.40 8.74
CA LEU A 85 -3.76 -1.47 9.79
C LEU A 85 -4.24 -2.30 10.99
N ASN A 86 -5.51 -2.18 11.37
CA ASN A 86 -6.08 -3.00 12.43
C ASN A 86 -6.13 -4.49 12.06
N GLU A 87 -6.57 -4.81 10.84
CA GLU A 87 -6.60 -6.20 10.35
C GLU A 87 -5.19 -6.81 10.28
N VAL A 88 -4.24 -6.10 9.66
CA VAL A 88 -2.84 -6.57 9.52
C VAL A 88 -2.18 -6.76 10.88
N THR A 89 -2.39 -5.84 11.83
CA THR A 89 -1.89 -5.99 13.21
C THR A 89 -2.51 -7.19 13.92
N THR A 90 -3.79 -7.47 13.66
CA THR A 90 -4.48 -8.64 14.22
C THR A 90 -3.91 -9.94 13.68
N TYR A 91 -3.67 -10.02 12.37
CA TYR A 91 -3.01 -11.18 11.76
C TYR A 91 -1.58 -11.36 12.26
N GLN A 92 -0.80 -10.28 12.40
CA GLN A 92 0.56 -10.34 12.94
C GLN A 92 0.58 -11.02 14.33
N LYS A 93 -0.28 -10.57 15.25
CA LYS A 93 -0.39 -11.16 16.60
C LYS A 93 -0.77 -12.65 16.59
N ARG A 94 -1.64 -13.06 15.65
CA ARG A 94 -2.05 -14.46 15.51
C ARG A 94 -0.92 -15.33 14.93
N LEU A 95 -0.15 -14.79 13.99
CA LEU A 95 1.00 -15.47 13.40
C LEU A 95 2.16 -15.59 14.41
N GLU A 96 2.37 -14.59 15.26
CA GLU A 96 3.30 -14.66 16.40
C GLU A 96 2.89 -15.74 17.43
N ALA A 97 1.61 -16.12 17.48
CA ALA A 97 1.11 -17.24 18.28
C ALA A 97 1.26 -18.61 17.58
N ASN A 98 2.08 -18.71 16.53
CA ASN A 98 2.35 -19.91 15.72
C ASN A 98 1.14 -20.50 14.98
N ASP A 99 0.16 -19.67 14.59
CA ASP A 99 -0.95 -20.11 13.72
C ASP A 99 -0.60 -19.96 12.23
N GLU A 100 0.42 -20.70 11.78
CA GLU A 100 0.93 -20.67 10.40
C GLU A 100 -0.14 -21.00 9.34
N LYS A 101 -1.24 -21.63 9.73
CA LYS A 101 -2.35 -21.96 8.82
C LYS A 101 -3.05 -20.72 8.28
N LEU A 102 -2.86 -19.56 8.91
CA LEU A 102 -3.45 -18.29 8.50
C LEU A 102 -2.67 -17.58 7.41
N ILE A 103 -1.44 -17.98 7.12
CA ILE A 103 -0.58 -17.24 6.18
C ILE A 103 -1.19 -17.16 4.77
N PRO A 104 -1.77 -18.24 4.20
CA PRO A 104 -2.43 -18.15 2.90
C PRO A 104 -3.61 -17.17 2.88
N GLU A 105 -4.41 -17.16 3.95
CA GLU A 105 -5.56 -16.27 4.12
C GLU A 105 -5.10 -14.82 4.25
N PHE A 106 -4.11 -14.57 5.12
CA PHE A 106 -3.48 -13.27 5.31
C PHE A 106 -2.90 -12.72 4.00
N TYR A 107 -2.11 -13.53 3.28
CA TYR A 107 -1.54 -13.14 1.99
C TYR A 107 -2.64 -12.74 1.00
N GLN A 108 -3.69 -13.56 0.88
CA GLN A 108 -4.78 -13.27 -0.05
C GLN A 108 -5.51 -11.97 0.32
N PHE A 109 -5.79 -11.78 1.61
CA PHE A 109 -6.44 -10.57 2.13
C PHE A 109 -5.64 -9.31 1.81
N VAL A 110 -4.36 -9.25 2.19
CA VAL A 110 -3.53 -8.05 1.96
C VAL A 110 -3.32 -7.80 0.47
N ARG A 111 -3.13 -8.87 -0.32
CA ARG A 111 -3.01 -8.75 -1.78
C ARG A 111 -4.25 -8.16 -2.42
N GLU A 112 -5.44 -8.67 -2.08
CA GLU A 112 -6.70 -8.17 -2.64
C GLU A 112 -6.92 -6.71 -2.24
N TRP A 113 -6.78 -6.42 -0.95
CA TRP A 113 -6.93 -5.07 -0.44
C TRP A 113 -5.97 -4.09 -1.12
N LEU A 114 -4.68 -4.42 -1.22
CA LEU A 114 -3.68 -3.52 -1.80
C LEU A 114 -3.99 -3.19 -3.27
N LEU A 115 -4.32 -4.21 -4.08
CA LEU A 115 -4.59 -4.01 -5.49
C LEU A 115 -5.89 -3.25 -5.74
N GLU A 116 -6.94 -3.53 -4.97
CA GLU A 116 -8.20 -2.79 -5.04
C GLU A 116 -8.00 -1.34 -4.58
N HIS A 117 -7.32 -1.13 -3.46
CA HIS A 117 -7.07 0.20 -2.91
C HIS A 117 -6.28 1.08 -3.86
N ILE A 118 -5.19 0.56 -4.45
CA ILE A 118 -4.41 1.31 -5.44
C ILE A 118 -5.31 1.72 -6.62
N LEU A 119 -6.08 0.77 -7.17
CA LEU A 119 -6.86 1.00 -8.39
C LEU A 119 -8.10 1.87 -8.17
N GLU A 120 -8.69 1.83 -6.98
CA GLU A 120 -9.98 2.48 -6.69
C GLU A 120 -9.85 3.73 -5.83
N ASP A 121 -8.92 3.78 -4.89
CA ASP A 121 -8.78 4.86 -3.91
C ASP A 121 -7.59 5.75 -4.22
N ASP A 122 -6.41 5.18 -4.39
CA ASP A 122 -5.19 5.96 -4.60
C ASP A 122 -5.24 6.72 -5.93
N MET A 123 -5.80 6.08 -6.96
CA MET A 123 -6.04 6.71 -8.26
C MET A 123 -6.92 7.98 -8.18
N LYS A 124 -7.72 8.16 -7.12
CA LYS A 124 -8.56 9.37 -6.96
C LYS A 124 -7.73 10.60 -6.64
N TYR A 125 -6.60 10.47 -5.94
CA TYR A 125 -5.73 11.60 -5.66
C TYR A 125 -4.77 11.89 -6.82
N LYS A 126 -4.66 11.02 -7.84
CA LYS A 126 -3.73 11.17 -8.97
C LYS A 126 -3.83 12.53 -9.67
N LEU A 127 -5.02 13.08 -9.87
CA LEU A 127 -5.16 14.40 -10.50
C LEU A 127 -4.89 15.56 -9.53
N PHE A 128 -4.97 15.31 -8.23
CA PHE A 128 -4.71 16.31 -7.18
C PHE A 128 -3.22 16.42 -6.85
N LEU A 129 -2.50 15.29 -6.90
CA LEU A 129 -1.10 15.17 -6.52
C LEU A 129 -0.17 14.95 -7.72
N GLY A 130 -0.69 14.34 -8.79
CA GLY A 130 0.01 14.10 -10.05
C GLY A 130 -0.08 15.33 -10.95
N THR A 131 0.81 16.29 -10.70
CA THR A 131 1.57 17.07 -11.69
C THR A 131 2.27 18.22 -10.98
N GLY A 132 3.59 18.21 -11.01
CA GLY A 132 4.31 19.48 -11.07
C GLY A 132 4.00 20.17 -12.40
N SER A 133 3.56 21.42 -12.32
CA SER A 133 3.43 22.40 -13.42
C SER A 133 2.34 22.19 -14.48
N THR A 134 1.19 22.83 -14.28
CA THR A 134 0.70 23.89 -15.20
C THR A 134 -0.19 24.88 -14.43
N THR A 135 0.42 25.94 -13.88
CA THR A 135 -0.31 27.21 -13.75
C THR A 135 -0.49 27.74 -15.18
N PRO A 136 -1.69 28.10 -15.65
CA PRO A 136 -1.80 28.94 -16.83
C PRO A 136 -1.21 30.29 -16.43
N SER A 137 0.02 30.56 -16.87
CA SER A 137 0.58 31.91 -16.84
C SER A 137 -0.42 32.85 -17.48
N GLY A 138 -0.74 33.93 -16.77
CA GLY A 138 -1.72 34.93 -17.19
C GLY A 138 -1.41 35.42 -18.60
N ASN A 139 -2.40 35.36 -19.47
CA ASN A 139 -2.34 36.07 -20.73
C ASN A 139 -2.60 37.55 -20.45
N THR A 140 -1.53 38.32 -20.29
CA THR A 140 -1.52 39.76 -20.55
C THR A 140 -1.43 39.98 -22.05
N SER A 141 -2.47 40.55 -22.64
CA SER A 141 -2.49 41.32 -23.90
C SER A 141 -3.87 41.99 -23.89
N GLY A 142 -4.00 43.32 -23.87
CA GLY A 142 -3.34 44.29 -24.74
C GLY A 142 -4.43 44.86 -25.63
#